data_AF-A0A9W6WTD4-F1
#
_entry.id   AF-A0A9W6WTD4-F1
#
_cell.length_a   1.000
_cell.length_b   1.000
_cell.length_c   1.000
_cell.angle_alpha   90.00
_cell.angle_beta   90.00
_cell.angle_gamma   90.00
#
_symmetry.space_group_name_H-M   'P 1'
#
loop_
_entity.id
_entity.type
_entity.pdbx_description
1 polymer ?
#
loop_
_entity_poly.entity_id
_entity_poly.type
_entity_poly.pdbx_seq_one_letter_code
_entity_poly.pdbx_strand_id
1 'polypeptide(L)'
;MYVAKSLQPEENDTTRLAKERRRRFLQPEPPKLVGGSKNEVLSNPRNVSTLVPQLQASLTPSRRCYDWKLLYSLAQDGCSLHTLLFKVKKQNPTILVVETTKGETFGGFVSEEWQDSANYYGIGESFVFSFNSKFECYPWSYLNTMIMLSNDECIAMGGGYAQILILCSDNDTGRLG
;
A
#
# COMPACT_ATOMS: atom_id res chain seq x y z
N MET A 1 -1.35 6.41 51.82
CA MET A 1 -1.59 6.58 50.38
C MET A 1 -0.67 7.69 49.91
N TYR A 2 0.24 7.42 48.98
CA TYR A 2 1.21 8.41 48.49
C TYR A 2 1.21 8.40 46.96
N VAL A 3 1.30 9.61 46.39
CA VAL A 3 1.47 9.86 44.96
C VAL A 3 2.81 10.58 44.80
N ALA A 4 3.68 10.05 43.95
CA ALA A 4 4.96 10.67 43.61
C ALA A 4 4.99 11.00 42.12
N LYS A 5 5.52 12.17 41.77
CA LYS A 5 5.81 12.58 40.39
C LYS A 5 7.26 12.20 40.06
N SER A 6 7.44 11.43 39.00
CA SER A 6 8.78 11.15 38.45
C SER A 6 9.42 12.46 38.00
N LEU A 7 10.63 12.75 38.50
CA LEU A 7 11.48 13.81 38.00
C LEU A 7 12.13 13.30 36.70
N GLN A 8 11.49 13.55 35.55
CA GLN A 8 12.20 13.40 34.28
C GLN A 8 13.30 14.47 34.22
N PRO A 9 14.54 14.12 33.81
CA PRO A 9 15.61 15.10 33.69
C PRO A 9 15.24 16.18 32.66
N GLU A 10 15.56 17.43 32.98
CA GLU A 10 15.40 18.59 32.08
C GLU A 10 16.12 18.32 30.75
N GLU A 11 15.35 18.21 29.67
CA GLU A 11 15.86 17.87 28.35
C GLU A 11 16.58 19.08 27.75
N ASN A 12 17.91 19.12 27.84
CA ASN A 12 18.70 20.24 27.30
C ASN A 12 18.69 20.25 25.75
N ASP A 13 19.04 21.41 25.16
CA ASP A 13 18.99 21.62 23.71
C ASP A 13 19.85 20.63 22.91
N THR A 14 20.99 20.20 23.45
CA THR A 14 21.84 19.17 22.82
C THR A 14 21.17 17.80 22.81
N THR A 15 20.46 17.43 23.88
CA THR A 15 19.68 16.18 23.95
C THR A 15 18.46 16.26 23.03
N ARG A 16 17.77 17.40 22.98
CA ARG A 16 16.68 17.65 22.02
C ARG A 16 17.15 17.55 20.57
N LEU A 17 18.23 18.23 20.21
CA LEU A 17 18.80 18.21 18.86
C LEU A 17 19.32 16.82 18.48
N ALA A 18 19.95 16.10 19.40
CA ALA A 18 20.39 14.73 19.17
C ALA A 18 19.21 13.78 18.97
N LYS A 19 18.14 13.93 19.76
CA LYS A 19 16.90 13.14 19.66
C LYS A 19 16.06 13.52 18.44
N GLU A 20 16.07 14.79 18.01
CA GLU A 20 15.48 15.26 16.75
C GLU A 20 16.27 14.81 15.53
N ARG A 21 17.61 14.82 15.59
CA ARG A 21 18.46 14.26 14.54
C ARG A 21 18.28 12.75 14.46
N ARG A 22 18.23 12.05 15.59
CA ARG A 22 17.87 10.63 15.63
C ARG A 22 16.46 10.40 15.09
N ARG A 23 15.47 11.21 15.48
CA ARG A 23 14.11 11.15 14.94
C ARG A 23 14.08 11.36 13.44
N ARG A 24 14.80 12.34 12.90
CA ARG A 24 14.92 12.58 11.45
C ARG A 24 15.64 11.44 10.73
N PHE A 25 16.65 10.84 11.35
CA PHE A 25 17.31 9.64 10.81
C PHE A 25 16.43 8.39 10.89
N LEU A 26 15.54 8.31 11.89
CA LEU A 26 14.65 7.16 12.13
C LEU A 26 13.29 7.29 11.44
N GLN A 27 12.89 8.49 11.02
CA GLN A 27 11.71 8.73 10.22
C GLN A 27 12.14 8.96 8.78
N PRO A 28 12.14 7.90 7.94
CA PRO A 28 12.42 8.09 6.53
C PRO A 28 11.44 9.10 5.96
N GLU A 29 11.96 10.07 5.19
CA GLU A 29 11.09 10.96 4.42
C GLU A 29 10.16 10.09 3.57
N PRO A 30 8.88 10.49 3.41
CA PRO A 30 7.95 9.72 2.60
C PRO A 30 8.52 9.60 1.17
N PRO A 31 8.34 8.44 0.53
CA PRO A 31 8.83 8.21 -0.83
C PRO A 31 8.30 9.28 -1.78
N LYS A 32 9.15 9.77 -2.67
CA LYS A 32 8.72 10.67 -3.73
C LYS A 32 8.03 9.85 -4.81
N LEU A 33 6.93 10.37 -5.35
CA LEU A 33 6.30 9.79 -6.54
C LEU A 33 6.96 10.38 -7.79
N VAL A 34 7.58 9.53 -8.59
CA VAL A 34 8.21 9.86 -9.87
C VAL A 34 7.26 9.50 -11.02
N GLY A 35 7.13 10.40 -12.00
CA GLY A 35 6.28 10.17 -13.17
C GLY A 35 4.80 10.46 -12.95
N GLY A 36 4.44 11.01 -11.80
CA GLY A 36 3.07 11.41 -11.50
C GLY A 36 2.93 12.67 -10.67
N SER A 37 1.72 13.22 -10.63
CA SER A 37 1.33 14.32 -9.76
C SER A 37 0.96 13.81 -8.36
N LYS A 38 1.10 14.67 -7.33
CA LYS A 38 0.72 14.33 -5.94
C LYS A 38 -0.75 13.89 -5.81
N ASN A 39 -1.62 14.32 -6.72
CA ASN A 39 -3.05 14.01 -6.74
C ASN A 39 -3.38 12.72 -7.52
N GLU A 40 -2.41 12.06 -8.14
CA GLU A 40 -2.67 10.84 -8.94
C GLU A 40 -2.68 9.56 -8.11
N VAL A 41 -2.13 9.58 -6.89
CA VAL A 41 -2.21 8.43 -5.97
C VAL A 41 -3.55 8.40 -5.28
N LEU A 42 -4.07 9.57 -4.88
CA LEU A 42 -5.39 9.75 -4.27
C LEU A 42 -5.92 11.15 -4.62
N SER A 43 -7.23 11.23 -4.84
CA SER A 43 -7.97 12.45 -5.11
C SER A 43 -7.93 13.43 -3.94
N ASN A 44 -7.83 12.92 -2.70
CA ASN A 44 -7.74 13.71 -1.48
C ASN A 44 -6.29 13.82 -0.96
N PRO A 45 -5.66 15.01 -0.98
CA PRO A 45 -4.29 15.22 -0.52
C PRO A 45 -4.04 14.85 0.96
N ARG A 46 -5.07 14.95 1.82
CA ARG A 46 -4.95 14.59 3.24
C ARG A 46 -4.75 13.09 3.43
N ASN A 47 -5.36 12.31 2.54
CA ASN A 47 -5.23 10.86 2.56
C ASN A 47 -3.80 10.48 2.15
N VAL A 48 -3.18 11.18 1.19
CA VAL A 48 -1.80 10.92 0.76
C VAL A 48 -0.82 11.09 1.93
N SER A 49 -0.95 12.17 2.71
CA SER A 49 -0.08 12.43 3.87
C SER A 49 -0.21 11.41 5.00
N THR A 50 -1.28 10.61 5.01
CA THR A 50 -1.56 9.61 6.06
C THR A 50 -1.31 8.19 5.56
N LEU A 51 -1.78 7.86 4.35
CA LEU A 51 -1.69 6.53 3.75
C LEU A 51 -0.24 6.14 3.44
N VAL A 52 0.53 7.03 2.82
CA VAL A 52 1.90 6.70 2.37
C VAL A 52 2.80 6.29 3.54
N PRO A 53 2.84 7.02 4.68
CA PRO A 53 3.60 6.58 5.86
C PRO A 53 3.12 5.23 6.43
N GLN A 54 1.81 4.98 6.46
CA GLN A 54 1.25 3.74 7.00
C GLN A 54 1.55 2.53 6.09
N LEU A 55 1.52 2.73 4.78
CA LEU A 55 1.97 1.73 3.80
C LEU A 55 3.46 1.43 3.98
N GLN A 56 4.31 2.45 4.03
CA GLN A 56 5.75 2.29 4.27
C GLN A 56 6.05 1.53 5.57
N ALA A 57 5.31 1.80 6.65
CA ALA A 57 5.46 1.08 7.91
C ALA A 57 5.05 -0.40 7.81
N SER A 58 4.15 -0.74 6.88
CA SER A 58 3.65 -2.09 6.63
C SER A 58 4.54 -2.93 5.70
N LEU A 59 5.38 -2.28 4.89
CA LEU A 59 6.38 -2.97 4.05
C LEU A 59 7.44 -3.66 4.90
N THR A 60 8.07 -4.72 4.38
CA THR A 60 9.25 -5.34 5.00
C THR A 60 10.43 -4.35 5.01
N PRO A 61 11.36 -4.43 5.97
CA PRO A 61 12.49 -3.49 6.07
C PRO A 61 13.31 -3.36 4.78
N SER A 62 13.46 -4.45 4.02
CA SER A 62 14.18 -4.48 2.74
C SER A 62 13.47 -3.74 1.59
N ARG A 63 12.17 -3.42 1.75
CA ARG A 63 11.31 -2.80 0.73
C ARG A 63 10.90 -1.37 1.08
N ARG A 64 11.38 -0.81 2.20
CA ARG A 64 11.12 0.56 2.64
C ARG A 64 12.11 1.55 2.04
N CYS A 65 11.78 2.84 2.12
CA CYS A 65 12.68 3.96 1.82
C CYS A 65 13.13 4.09 0.36
N TYR A 66 12.43 3.44 -0.58
CA TYR A 66 12.61 3.66 -2.02
C TYR A 66 11.55 4.63 -2.54
N ASP A 67 11.96 5.51 -3.45
CA ASP A 67 11.03 6.33 -4.21
C ASP A 67 10.07 5.46 -5.02
N TRP A 68 8.84 5.94 -5.19
CA TRP A 68 7.79 5.22 -5.92
C TRP A 68 7.71 5.77 -7.33
N LYS A 69 7.64 4.88 -8.32
CA LYS A 69 7.39 5.26 -9.70
C LYS A 69 5.93 4.99 -10.04
N LEU A 70 5.23 5.97 -10.58
CA LEU A 70 3.90 5.73 -11.12
C LEU A 70 4.02 4.89 -12.39
N LEU A 71 3.45 3.68 -12.35
CA LEU A 71 3.45 2.76 -13.48
C LEU A 71 2.18 2.88 -14.31
N TYR A 72 1.03 3.06 -13.66
CA TYR A 72 -0.29 3.14 -14.29
C TYR A 72 -1.21 4.06 -13.48
N SER A 73 -2.09 4.79 -14.15
CA SER A 73 -3.21 5.48 -13.49
C SER A 73 -4.41 5.59 -14.43
N LEU A 74 -5.62 5.62 -13.86
CA LEU A 74 -6.84 5.83 -14.66
C LEU A 74 -6.82 7.16 -15.43
N ALA A 75 -6.20 8.19 -14.84
CA ALA A 75 -6.10 9.52 -15.43
C ALA A 75 -5.17 9.58 -16.66
N GLN A 76 -4.06 8.82 -16.65
CA GLN A 76 -3.08 8.83 -17.74
C GLN A 76 -3.33 7.73 -18.78
N ASP A 77 -3.88 6.59 -18.37
CA ASP A 77 -3.88 5.35 -19.17
C ASP A 77 -5.28 4.78 -19.47
N GLY A 78 -6.34 5.37 -18.93
CA GLY A 78 -7.71 4.88 -19.05
C GLY A 78 -8.05 3.76 -18.08
N CYS A 79 -9.17 3.07 -18.27
CA CYS A 79 -9.70 2.05 -17.35
C CYS A 79 -9.47 0.60 -17.77
N SER A 80 -8.69 0.35 -18.82
CA SER A 80 -8.50 -1.01 -19.34
C SER A 80 -7.61 -1.86 -18.43
N LEU A 81 -8.15 -2.98 -17.94
CA LEU A 81 -7.38 -3.98 -17.19
C LEU A 81 -6.20 -4.52 -18.00
N HIS A 82 -6.41 -4.74 -19.30
CA HIS A 82 -5.36 -5.17 -20.22
C HIS A 82 -4.20 -4.14 -20.25
N THR A 83 -4.52 -2.84 -20.37
CA THR A 83 -3.50 -1.78 -20.32
C THR A 83 -2.75 -1.77 -18.99
N LEU A 84 -3.47 -1.93 -17.86
CA LEU A 84 -2.86 -2.03 -16.53
C LEU A 84 -1.85 -3.18 -16.49
N LEU A 85 -2.30 -4.41 -16.78
CA LEU A 85 -1.48 -5.61 -16.73
C LEU A 85 -0.29 -5.55 -17.69
N PHE A 86 -0.48 -4.97 -18.87
CA PHE A 86 0.59 -4.74 -19.83
C PHE A 86 1.66 -3.79 -19.30
N LYS A 87 1.27 -2.67 -18.67
CA LYS A 87 2.21 -1.65 -18.16
C LYS A 87 2.95 -2.08 -16.90
N VAL A 88 2.33 -2.89 -16.05
CA VAL A 88 2.97 -3.43 -14.82
C VAL A 88 3.70 -4.76 -15.05
N LYS A 89 3.69 -5.28 -16.28
CA LYS A 89 4.39 -6.52 -16.64
C LYS A 89 5.88 -6.41 -16.30
N LYS A 90 6.43 -7.47 -15.69
CA LYS A 90 7.83 -7.53 -15.22
C LYS A 90 8.22 -6.48 -14.17
N GLN A 91 7.24 -5.88 -13.50
CA GLN A 91 7.49 -4.97 -12.38
C GLN A 91 7.31 -5.73 -11.06
N ASN A 92 8.29 -5.62 -10.17
CA ASN A 92 8.20 -6.11 -8.80
C ASN A 92 9.12 -5.28 -7.87
N PRO A 93 8.76 -5.13 -6.58
CA PRO A 93 7.38 -5.16 -6.09
C PRO A 93 6.51 -4.06 -6.70
N THR A 94 5.19 -4.20 -6.56
CA THR A 94 4.23 -3.13 -6.89
C THR A 94 3.23 -2.89 -5.77
N ILE A 95 2.64 -1.69 -5.74
CA ILE A 95 1.55 -1.34 -4.83
C ILE A 95 0.36 -0.95 -5.71
N LEU A 96 -0.73 -1.68 -5.57
CA LEU A 96 -2.01 -1.34 -6.19
C LEU A 96 -2.81 -0.49 -5.19
N VAL A 97 -3.30 0.66 -5.64
CA VAL A 97 -4.16 1.55 -4.86
C VAL A 97 -5.41 1.83 -5.69
N VAL A 98 -6.57 1.63 -5.06
CA VAL A 98 -7.90 1.86 -5.64
C VAL A 98 -8.63 2.83 -4.72
N GLU A 99 -9.14 3.91 -5.29
CA GLU A 99 -10.02 4.86 -4.59
C GLU A 99 -11.43 4.73 -5.17
N THR A 100 -12.42 4.48 -4.32
CA THR A 100 -13.82 4.45 -4.73
C THR A 100 -14.35 5.87 -4.91
N THR A 101 -15.47 5.99 -5.62
CA THR A 101 -16.19 7.27 -5.76
C THR A 101 -16.72 7.83 -4.42
N LYS A 102 -16.73 7.02 -3.36
CA LYS A 102 -17.09 7.42 -2.00
C LYS A 102 -15.88 7.92 -1.18
N GLY A 103 -14.67 7.89 -1.75
CA GLY A 103 -13.43 8.26 -1.08
C GLY A 103 -12.84 7.16 -0.19
N GLU A 104 -13.40 5.95 -0.22
CA GLU A 104 -12.82 4.79 0.44
C GLU A 104 -11.63 4.33 -0.40
N THR A 105 -10.49 4.12 0.25
CA THR A 105 -9.28 3.66 -0.43
C THR A 105 -8.96 2.25 0.00
N PHE A 106 -8.55 1.40 -0.93
CA PHE A 106 -8.07 0.06 -0.63
C PHE A 106 -7.05 -0.39 -1.66
N GLY A 107 -6.41 -1.52 -1.41
CA GLY A 107 -5.41 -2.00 -2.32
C GLY A 107 -4.62 -3.17 -1.78
N GLY A 108 -3.47 -3.41 -2.41
CA GLY A 108 -2.56 -4.46 -1.99
C GLY A 108 -1.12 -4.18 -2.37
N PHE A 109 -0.24 -4.67 -1.53
CA PHE A 109 1.17 -4.79 -1.82
C PHE A 109 1.45 -6.15 -2.46
N VAL A 110 2.06 -6.12 -3.62
CA VAL A 110 2.34 -7.27 -4.46
C VAL A 110 3.84 -7.50 -4.52
N SER A 111 4.26 -8.61 -3.92
CA SER A 111 5.67 -8.95 -3.71
C SER A 111 6.37 -9.53 -4.93
N GLU A 112 5.63 -10.15 -5.85
CA GLU A 112 6.09 -10.82 -7.07
C GLU A 112 5.56 -10.12 -8.34
N GLU A 113 6.05 -10.53 -9.51
CA GLU A 113 5.54 -10.03 -10.79
C GLU A 113 4.10 -10.47 -11.05
N TRP A 114 3.32 -9.61 -11.71
CA TRP A 114 2.00 -9.97 -12.22
C TRP A 114 2.12 -11.03 -13.32
N GLN A 115 1.48 -12.18 -13.11
CA GLN A 115 1.46 -13.30 -14.04
C GLN A 115 0.11 -13.38 -14.75
N ASP A 116 0.08 -13.86 -15.98
CA ASP A 116 -1.15 -14.33 -16.61
C ASP A 116 -1.35 -15.79 -16.22
N SER A 117 -2.20 -16.03 -15.23
CA SER A 117 -2.38 -17.34 -14.59
C SER A 117 -3.84 -17.59 -14.21
N ALA A 118 -4.33 -18.78 -14.55
CA ALA A 118 -5.62 -19.28 -14.07
C ALA A 118 -5.58 -19.75 -12.60
N ASN A 119 -4.39 -19.92 -12.02
CA ASN A 119 -4.18 -20.37 -10.65
C ASN A 119 -3.64 -19.26 -9.77
N TYR A 120 -3.93 -19.35 -8.46
CA TYR A 120 -3.32 -18.46 -7.48
C TYR A 120 -1.80 -18.69 -7.37
N TYR A 121 -1.08 -17.60 -7.18
CA TYR A 121 0.37 -17.54 -7.00
C TYR A 121 0.70 -16.45 -5.96
N GLY A 122 1.99 -16.18 -5.72
CA GLY A 122 2.43 -15.20 -4.73
C GLY A 122 3.19 -15.83 -3.57
N ILE A 123 3.97 -15.00 -2.86
CA ILE A 123 4.58 -15.33 -1.57
C ILE A 123 3.94 -14.53 -0.44
N GLY A 124 4.13 -15.02 0.78
CA GLY A 124 3.55 -14.48 2.01
C GLY A 124 3.93 -13.05 2.41
N GLU A 125 4.79 -12.38 1.64
CA GLU A 125 5.11 -10.96 1.85
C GLU A 125 4.02 -10.03 1.28
N SER A 126 3.15 -10.54 0.40
CA SER A 126 2.01 -9.79 -0.11
C SER A 126 0.95 -9.56 0.98
N PHE A 127 0.31 -8.41 0.96
CA PHE A 127 -0.78 -8.06 1.88
C PHE A 127 -1.81 -7.18 1.19
N VAL A 128 -3.01 -7.12 1.75
CA VAL A 128 -4.07 -6.20 1.35
C VAL A 128 -4.31 -5.18 2.44
N PHE A 129 -4.83 -4.01 2.07
CA PHE A 129 -5.11 -2.95 3.03
C PHE A 129 -6.40 -2.21 2.69
N SER A 130 -6.99 -1.61 3.71
CA SER A 130 -8.12 -0.69 3.58
C SER A 130 -7.78 0.61 4.29
N PHE A 131 -8.36 1.70 3.80
CA PHE A 131 -8.20 3.03 4.34
C PHE A 131 -9.51 3.81 4.18
N ASN A 132 -10.23 3.93 5.28
CA ASN A 132 -11.40 4.79 5.42
C ASN A 132 -11.27 5.56 6.74
N SER A 133 -10.57 6.70 6.70
CA SER A 133 -10.14 7.49 7.88
C SER A 133 -9.14 6.80 8.81
N LYS A 134 -9.14 5.46 8.87
CA LYS A 134 -8.18 4.62 9.59
C LYS A 134 -7.57 3.63 8.63
N PHE A 135 -6.25 3.43 8.73
CA PHE A 135 -5.51 2.43 7.97
C PHE A 135 -5.61 1.06 8.66
N GLU A 136 -5.95 0.03 7.89
CA GLU A 136 -5.94 -1.36 8.33
C GLU A 136 -5.18 -2.20 7.29
N CYS A 137 -4.27 -3.03 7.79
CA CYS A 137 -3.43 -3.91 6.98
C CYS A 137 -3.73 -5.36 7.34
N TYR A 138 -3.94 -6.17 6.31
CA TYR A 138 -4.29 -7.59 6.43
C TYR A 138 -3.16 -8.40 5.75
N PRO A 139 -2.13 -8.78 6.53
CA PRO A 139 -1.06 -9.63 6.03
C PRO A 139 -1.57 -11.04 5.74
N TRP A 140 -0.79 -11.82 5.00
CA TRP A 140 -1.10 -13.22 4.75
C TRP A 140 -1.29 -13.99 6.07
N SER A 141 -2.41 -14.69 6.18
CA SER A 141 -2.83 -15.42 7.40
C SER A 141 -2.26 -16.82 7.51
N TYR A 142 -1.48 -17.28 6.52
CA TYR A 142 -0.98 -18.66 6.40
C TYR A 142 -2.06 -19.74 6.24
N LEU A 143 -3.34 -19.38 6.14
CA LEU A 143 -4.45 -20.33 6.08
C LEU A 143 -4.60 -21.01 4.71
N ASN A 144 -4.19 -20.34 3.64
CA ASN A 144 -4.23 -20.86 2.27
C ASN A 144 -3.15 -20.20 1.42
N THR A 145 -2.86 -20.75 0.24
CA THR A 145 -1.90 -20.18 -0.71
C THR A 145 -2.57 -19.35 -1.80
N MET A 146 -3.82 -18.91 -1.59
CA MET A 146 -4.60 -18.12 -2.54
C MET A 146 -4.26 -16.63 -2.40
N ILE A 147 -3.00 -16.27 -2.64
CA ILE A 147 -2.46 -14.93 -2.32
C ILE A 147 -2.82 -13.93 -3.42
N MET A 148 -2.46 -14.23 -4.67
CA MET A 148 -2.70 -13.38 -5.84
C MET A 148 -3.22 -14.23 -6.99
N LEU A 149 -4.11 -13.66 -7.80
CA LEU A 149 -4.53 -14.20 -9.09
C LEU A 149 -4.64 -13.04 -10.07
N SER A 150 -4.16 -13.23 -11.28
CA SER A 150 -4.34 -12.26 -12.35
C SER A 150 -4.33 -12.96 -13.69
N ASN A 151 -5.21 -12.50 -14.57
CA ASN A 151 -5.33 -12.92 -15.96
C ASN A 151 -6.01 -11.78 -16.74
N ASP A 152 -6.29 -12.00 -18.02
CA ASP A 152 -6.94 -10.98 -18.86
C ASP A 152 -8.35 -10.57 -18.39
N GLU A 153 -8.98 -11.34 -17.49
CA GLU A 153 -10.34 -11.08 -17.00
C GLU A 153 -10.36 -10.33 -15.67
N CYS A 154 -9.44 -10.64 -14.76
CA CYS A 154 -9.43 -10.06 -13.42
C CYS A 154 -8.05 -10.02 -12.74
N ILE A 155 -7.97 -9.18 -11.71
CA ILE A 155 -6.96 -9.20 -10.66
C ILE A 155 -7.67 -9.50 -9.34
N ALA A 156 -7.14 -10.44 -8.57
CA ALA A 156 -7.63 -10.77 -7.25
C ALA A 156 -6.48 -10.93 -6.24
N MET A 157 -6.73 -10.52 -4.99
CA MET A 157 -5.82 -10.75 -3.87
C MET A 157 -6.57 -11.25 -2.64
N GLY A 158 -5.96 -12.21 -1.93
CA GLY A 158 -6.52 -12.81 -0.72
C GLY A 158 -7.79 -13.61 -0.99
N GLY A 159 -7.65 -14.75 -1.69
CA GLY A 159 -8.73 -15.69 -1.97
C GLY A 159 -9.02 -16.67 -0.83
N GLY A 160 -9.99 -17.56 -1.06
CA GLY A 160 -10.47 -18.54 -0.09
C GLY A 160 -11.99 -18.44 0.08
N TYR A 161 -12.47 -18.45 1.32
CA TYR A 161 -13.91 -18.37 1.64
C TYR A 161 -14.50 -16.96 1.37
N ALA A 162 -13.65 -15.94 1.37
CA ALA A 162 -13.97 -14.58 0.93
C ALA A 162 -12.76 -14.05 0.14
N GLN A 163 -13.02 -13.30 -0.92
CA GLN A 163 -11.96 -12.58 -1.64
C GLN A 163 -11.84 -11.18 -1.06
N ILE A 164 -10.62 -10.80 -0.66
CA ILE A 164 -10.43 -9.50 -0.02
C ILE A 164 -10.38 -8.38 -1.06
N LEU A 165 -9.81 -8.60 -2.24
CA LEU A 165 -9.78 -7.60 -3.32
C LEU A 165 -10.01 -8.27 -4.67
N ILE A 166 -10.94 -7.75 -5.48
CA ILE A 166 -11.10 -8.13 -6.89
C ILE A 166 -11.34 -6.89 -7.76
N LEU A 167 -10.66 -6.84 -8.90
CA LEU A 167 -10.92 -5.94 -10.04
C LEU A 167 -11.16 -6.79 -11.30
N CYS A 168 -12.23 -6.52 -12.05
CA CYS A 168 -12.56 -7.27 -13.28
C CYS A 168 -12.60 -6.33 -14.49
N SER A 169 -12.32 -6.88 -15.68
CA SER A 169 -12.39 -6.15 -16.96
C SER A 169 -13.82 -5.69 -17.31
N ASP A 170 -14.85 -6.42 -16.89
CA ASP A 170 -16.22 -6.25 -17.40
C ASP A 170 -17.16 -5.46 -16.48
N ASN A 171 -16.67 -4.85 -15.40
CA ASN A 171 -17.51 -4.02 -14.54
C ASN A 171 -16.66 -3.11 -13.65
N ASP A 172 -16.94 -1.80 -13.66
CA ASP A 172 -16.37 -0.75 -12.80
C ASP A 172 -16.61 -0.95 -11.28
N THR A 173 -16.81 -2.19 -10.81
CA THR A 173 -17.03 -2.53 -9.40
C THR A 173 -15.86 -3.31 -8.84
N GLY A 174 -14.86 -2.59 -8.32
CA GLY A 174 -13.96 -3.16 -7.33
C GLY A 174 -14.74 -3.49 -6.06
N ARG A 175 -14.61 -4.72 -5.54
CA ARG A 175 -15.26 -5.14 -4.29
C ARG A 175 -14.20 -5.55 -3.26
N LEU A 176 -14.37 -5.04 -2.04
CA LEU A 176 -13.79 -5.61 -0.82
C LEU A 176 -14.84 -6.55 -0.21
N GLY A 177 -14.46 -7.82 0.01
CA GLY A 177 -15.29 -8.84 0.65
C GLY A 177 -14.98 -9.04 2.13
#